data_AF-A0A6B3FCV7-F1
#
_entry.id   AF-A0A6B3FCV7-F1
#
_cell.length_a   1.000
_cell.length_b   1.000
_cell.length_c   1.000
_cell.angle_alpha   90.00
_cell.angle_beta   90.00
_cell.angle_gamma   90.00
#
_symmetry.space_group_name_H-M   'P 1'
#
loop_
_entity.id
_entity.type
_entity.pdbx_description
1 polymer ?
#
loop_
_entity_poly.entity_id
_entity_poly.type
_entity_poly.pdbx_seq_one_letter_code
_entity_poly.pdbx_strand_id
1 'polypeptide(L)' 'AARANPGIVPSVRANRAFLGRAVEHLVAGGVRQFLDIGTGIPAADNTHEVAQRAAPASRIVYVDNDPVVL' A
#
# COMPACT_ATOMS: atom_id res chain seq x y z
N ALA A 1 -14.27 11.96 -12.75
CA ALA A 1 -13.21 10.97 -13.06
C ALA A 1 -13.75 9.72 -13.77
N ALA A 2 -14.52 8.85 -13.10
CA ALA A 2 -14.95 7.58 -13.70
C ALA A 2 -15.79 7.71 -15.00
N ARG A 3 -16.65 8.73 -15.12
CA ARG A 3 -17.39 8.99 -16.37
C ARG A 3 -16.48 9.39 -17.55
N ALA A 4 -15.34 10.00 -17.27
CA ALA A 4 -14.35 10.41 -18.28
C ALA A 4 -13.31 9.33 -18.57
N ASN A 5 -13.10 8.39 -17.63
CA ASN A 5 -12.24 7.23 -17.79
C ASN A 5 -12.93 6.01 -17.13
N PRO A 6 -13.71 5.23 -17.91
CA PRO A 6 -14.42 4.05 -17.39
C PRO A 6 -13.50 3.00 -16.77
N GLY A 7 -12.24 2.92 -17.23
CA GLY A 7 -11.24 1.98 -16.72
C GLY A 7 -10.58 2.39 -15.40
N ILE A 8 -10.82 3.60 -14.88
CA ILE A 8 -10.09 4.10 -13.71
C ILE A 8 -10.37 3.27 -12.45
N VAL A 9 -11.62 2.84 -12.24
CA VAL A 9 -12.02 2.07 -11.06
C VAL A 9 -11.34 0.70 -11.01
N PRO A 10 -11.42 -0.15 -12.07
CA PRO A 10 -10.69 -1.42 -12.05
C PRO A 10 -9.18 -1.23 -11.97
N SER A 11 -8.61 -0.21 -12.62
CA SER A 11 -7.16 0.07 -12.53
C SER A 11 -6.71 0.42 -11.12
N VAL A 12 -7.44 1.27 -10.39
CA VAL A 12 -7.13 1.61 -8.99
C VAL A 12 -7.20 0.38 -8.09
N ARG A 13 -8.21 -0.49 -8.29
CA ARG A 13 -8.32 -1.77 -7.55
C ARG A 13 -7.16 -2.70 -7.87
N ALA A 14 -6.78 -2.84 -9.14
CA ALA A 14 -5.65 -3.66 -9.55
C ALA A 14 -4.33 -3.15 -8.96
N ASN A 15 -4.14 -1.83 -8.91
CA ASN A 15 -2.97 -1.21 -8.28
C ASN A 15 -2.90 -1.53 -6.78
N ARG A 16 -4.03 -1.46 -6.05
CA ARG A 16 -4.08 -1.85 -4.64
C ARG A 16 -3.80 -3.33 -4.43
N ALA A 17 -4.35 -4.21 -5.27
CA ALA A 17 -4.05 -5.64 -5.21
C ALA A 17 -2.56 -5.93 -5.50
N PHE A 18 -1.94 -5.15 -6.39
CA PHE A 18 -0.50 -5.27 -6.67
C PHE A 18 0.34 -4.86 -5.46
N LEU A 19 0.02 -3.75 -4.78
CA LEU A 19 0.71 -3.31 -3.56
C LEU A 19 0.79 -4.44 -2.53
N GLY A 20 -0.33 -5.09 -2.22
CA GLY A 20 -0.36 -6.20 -1.27
C GLY A 20 0.58 -7.34 -1.66
N ARG A 21 0.49 -7.84 -2.91
CA ARG A 21 1.37 -8.91 -3.41
C ARG A 21 2.85 -8.52 -3.41
N ALA A 22 3.16 -7.26 -3.73
CA ALA A 22 4.52 -6.76 -3.74
C ALA A 22 5.11 -6.72 -2.32
N VAL A 23 4.34 -6.24 -1.34
CA VAL A 23 4.75 -6.22 0.07
C VAL A 23 4.97 -7.63 0.60
N GLU A 24 4.04 -8.56 0.34
CA GLU A 24 4.19 -9.98 0.72
C GLU A 24 5.46 -10.60 0.14
N HIS A 25 5.74 -10.34 -1.14
CA HIS A 25 6.94 -10.82 -1.80
C HIS A 25 8.22 -10.25 -1.15
N LEU A 26 8.26 -8.96 -0.85
CA LEU A 26 9.40 -8.32 -0.18
C LEU A 26 9.61 -8.87 1.23
N VAL A 27 8.54 -9.10 1.99
CA VAL A 27 8.63 -9.72 3.33
C VAL A 27 9.16 -11.16 3.23
N ALA A 28 8.68 -11.94 2.25
CA ALA A 28 9.22 -13.28 1.99
C ALA A 28 10.72 -13.24 1.65
N GLY A 29 11.17 -12.19 0.96
CA GLY A 29 12.57 -11.89 0.67
C GLY A 29 13.41 -11.34 1.84
N GLY A 30 12.82 -11.22 3.04
CA GLY A 30 13.54 -10.77 4.25
C GLY A 30 13.48 -9.27 4.53
N VAL A 31 12.78 -8.47 3.73
CA VAL A 31 12.60 -7.04 4.01
C VAL A 31 11.74 -6.84 5.26
N ARG A 32 12.20 -5.98 6.18
CA ARG A 32 11.50 -5.67 7.45
C ARG A 32 11.31 -4.17 7.68
N GLN A 33 11.78 -3.33 6.77
CA GLN A 33 11.67 -1.88 6.88
C GLN A 33 11.16 -1.34 5.55
N PHE A 34 10.08 -0.57 5.60
CA PHE A 34 9.42 0.01 4.45
C PHE A 34 9.34 1.53 4.59
N LEU A 35 9.57 2.22 3.49
CA LEU A 35 9.27 3.63 3.31
C LEU A 35 8.22 3.73 2.21
N ASP A 36 7.01 4.12 2.57
CA ASP A 36 5.86 4.22 1.66
C ASP A 36 5.64 5.70 1.32
N ILE A 37 5.86 6.07 0.06
CA ILE A 37 5.83 7.46 -0.42
C ILE A 37 4.60 7.64 -1.32
N GLY A 38 3.74 8.59 -0.95
CA GLY A 38 2.42 8.74 -1.59
C GLY A 38 1.45 7.69 -1.06
N THR A 39 1.35 7.60 0.27
CA THR A 39 0.54 6.59 0.99
C THR A 39 -0.94 6.67 0.56
N GLY A 40 -1.42 7.90 0.38
CA GLY A 40 -2.82 8.20 0.15
C GLY A 40 -3.71 7.87 1.35
N ILE A 41 -5.02 8.04 1.18
CA ILE A 41 -5.99 7.81 2.25
C ILE A 41 -5.95 6.33 2.71
N PRO A 42 -5.96 6.06 4.03
CA PRO A 42 -5.99 4.71 4.57
C PRO A 42 -7.13 3.87 3.97
N ALA A 43 -6.81 2.63 3.61
CA ALA A 43 -7.75 1.65 3.05
C ALA A 43 -7.50 0.27 3.68
N ALA A 44 -8.31 -0.74 3.35
CA ALA A 44 -8.00 -2.11 3.77
C ALA A 44 -6.67 -2.59 3.15
N ASP A 45 -5.93 -3.41 3.89
CA ASP A 45 -4.62 -3.95 3.50
C ASP A 45 -3.58 -2.84 3.26
N ASN A 46 -3.48 -1.90 4.20
CA ASN A 46 -2.36 -0.96 4.23
C ASN A 46 -1.02 -1.71 4.31
N THR A 47 0.06 -1.10 3.83
CA THR A 47 1.42 -1.69 3.78
C THR A 47 1.84 -2.34 5.10
N HIS A 48 1.53 -1.71 6.24
CA HIS A 48 1.84 -2.21 7.56
C HIS A 48 1.01 -3.45 7.94
N GLU A 49 -0.27 -3.49 7.61
CA GLU A 49 -1.15 -4.63 7.89
C GLU A 49 -0.65 -5.85 7.12
N VAL A 50 -0.34 -5.67 5.84
CA VAL A 50 0.19 -6.74 4.98
C VAL A 50 1.55 -7.21 5.48
N ALA A 51 2.47 -6.29 5.76
CA ALA A 51 3.82 -6.64 6.18
C ALA A 51 3.85 -7.30 7.57
N GLN A 52 3.08 -6.79 8.54
CA GLN A 52 3.09 -7.26 9.92
C GLN A 52 2.33 -8.57 10.09
N ARG A 53 1.31 -8.83 9.26
CA ARG A 53 0.64 -10.13 9.19
C ARG A 53 1.61 -11.26 8.84
N ALA A 54 2.56 -11.00 7.94
CA ALA A 54 3.59 -11.97 7.55
C ALA A 54 4.83 -11.93 8.46
N ALA A 55 5.21 -10.76 8.99
CA ALA A 55 6.36 -10.58 9.86
C ALA A 55 6.10 -9.44 10.88
N PRO A 56 5.67 -9.74 12.12
CA PRO A 56 5.24 -8.74 13.10
C PRO A 56 6.28 -7.68 13.48
N ALA A 57 7.58 -7.98 13.30
CA ALA A 57 8.67 -7.05 13.55
C ALA A 57 8.87 -6.00 12.44
N SER A 58 8.08 -6.04 11.36
CA SER A 58 8.18 -5.10 10.24
C SER A 58 7.83 -3.68 10.67
N ARG A 59 8.65 -2.71 10.25
CA ARG A 59 8.51 -1.27 10.52
C ARG A 59 8.23 -0.53 9.22
N ILE A 60 7.30 0.41 9.27
CA ILE A 60 6.84 1.14 8.10
C ILE A 60 6.81 2.63 8.46
N VAL A 61 7.34 3.47 7.59
CA VAL A 61 7.14 4.91 7.61
C VAL A 61 6.28 5.29 6.42
N TYR A 62 5.19 5.99 6.68
CA TYR A 62 4.32 6.57 5.66
C TYR A 62 4.70 8.03 5.43
N VAL A 63 4.78 8.41 4.16
CA VAL A 63 5.01 9.78 3.72
C VAL A 63 3.93 10.16 2.73
N ASP A 64 3.28 11.28 2.98
CA ASP A 64 2.35 11.92 2.06
C ASP A 64 2.42 13.44 2.23
N ASN A 65 2.07 14.19 1.19
CA ASN A 65 2.06 15.65 1.22
C ASN A 65 0.65 16.21 1.46
N ASP A 66 -0.38 15.38 1.33
CA ASP A 66 -1.75 15.77 1.64
C ASP A 66 -1.96 15.72 3.17
N PRO A 67 -2.28 16.86 3.82
CA PRO A 67 -2.47 16.92 5.27
C PRO A 67 -3.66 16.08 5.77
N VAL A 68 -4.52 15.56 4.89
CA VAL A 68 -5.63 14.67 5.23
C VAL A 68 -5.16 13.23 5.48
N VAL A 69 -3.95 12.86 5.05
CA VAL A 69 -3.47 11.48 5.06
C VAL A 69 -2.84 11.06 6.40
N LEU A 70 -2.21 11.99 7.13
CA LEU A 70 -1.42 11.73 8.34
C LEU A 70 -2.13 12.14 9.63
#